data_AF-A0AA36ISE5-F1
#
_entry.id   AF-A0AA36ISE5-F1
#
_cell.length_a   1.000
_cell.length_b   1.000
_cell.length_c   1.000
_cell.angle_alpha   90.00
_cell.angle_beta   90.00
_cell.angle_gamma   90.00
#
_symmetry.space_group_name_H-M   'P 1'
#
loop_
_entity.id
_entity.type
_entity.pdbx_description
1 polymer ?
#
loop_
_entity_poly.entity_id
_entity_poly.type
_entity_poly.pdbx_seq_one_letter_code
_entity_poly.pdbx_strand_id
1 'polypeptide(L)'
;MAALVPKIQKMVFEDGQLAVSKEMREAMRGTCLSSKEYVTAQAPFDDFWQCASEDNDNFGASAYCPSRRVAQRLANFTGLDLKVLEKLHLQSGNESAALYGKWCGMPAPPEYEDAYSGPVGNRAFWEDCVMRNSGYFNALKCDTNGSYAVLGIAALNHGVCYPAHRHDNQEAYWQIAGPGWWKTWPESFSDKPNMKPYSEIRVTSANDALRLHNHAGGLIHEMDTTFDDDFLLAVYWWGKPVYTTVNYAYSHGVVEQGSCFASFRREHLDAAHSCPEVARPEWATEGK
;
A
#
# COMPACT_ATOMS: atom_id res chain seq x y z
N MET A 1 -16.14 7.45 -7.38
CA MET A 1 -15.81 6.42 -8.40
C MET A 1 -15.77 6.93 -9.84
N ALA A 2 -16.85 7.51 -10.39
CA ALA A 2 -16.92 7.95 -11.79
C ALA A 2 -15.80 8.91 -12.26
N ALA A 3 -15.24 9.74 -11.37
CA ALA A 3 -14.11 10.62 -11.70
C ALA A 3 -12.73 9.96 -11.55
N LEU A 4 -12.61 8.93 -10.69
CA LEU A 4 -11.35 8.28 -10.35
C LEU A 4 -11.01 7.17 -11.34
N VAL A 5 -11.98 6.31 -11.65
CA VAL A 5 -11.79 5.12 -12.49
C VAL A 5 -11.22 5.44 -13.88
N PRO A 6 -11.76 6.40 -14.66
CA PRO A 6 -11.21 6.70 -15.99
C PRO A 6 -9.76 7.19 -15.95
N LYS A 7 -9.35 7.87 -14.86
CA LYS A 7 -7.98 8.36 -14.70
C LYS A 7 -7.01 7.23 -14.37
N ILE A 8 -7.41 6.32 -13.49
CA ILE A 8 -6.65 5.09 -13.22
C ILE A 8 -6.49 4.30 -14.51
N GLN A 9 -7.59 4.01 -15.22
CA GLN A 9 -7.55 3.21 -16.45
C GLN A 9 -6.66 3.84 -17.53
N LYS A 10 -6.76 5.15 -17.74
CA LYS A 10 -5.91 5.87 -18.71
C LYS A 10 -4.42 5.80 -18.36
N MET A 11 -4.09 5.70 -17.08
CA MET A 11 -2.69 5.69 -16.60
C MET A 11 -2.06 4.30 -16.69
N VAL A 12 -2.80 3.26 -16.32
CA VAL A 12 -2.23 1.92 -16.13
C VAL A 12 -2.42 1.01 -17.35
N PHE A 13 -3.30 1.35 -18.29
CA PHE A 13 -3.51 0.57 -19.51
C PHE A 13 -2.96 1.32 -20.74
N GLU A 14 -2.06 0.67 -21.47
CA GLU A 14 -1.53 1.09 -22.76
C GLU A 14 -2.12 0.17 -23.85
N ASP A 15 -2.75 0.75 -24.86
CA ASP A 15 -3.49 0.00 -25.90
C ASP A 15 -4.49 -1.03 -25.33
N GLY A 16 -5.07 -0.69 -24.15
CA GLY A 16 -6.02 -1.51 -23.43
C GLY A 16 -5.41 -2.66 -22.62
N GLN A 17 -4.08 -2.80 -22.61
CA GLN A 17 -3.32 -3.81 -21.86
C GLN A 17 -2.60 -3.20 -20.66
N LEU A 18 -2.54 -3.92 -19.55
CA LEU A 18 -1.92 -3.45 -18.32
C LEU A 18 -0.41 -3.24 -18.55
N ALA A 19 0.05 -2.02 -18.28
CA ALA A 19 1.42 -1.57 -18.48
C ALA A 19 2.32 -1.99 -17.29
N VAL A 20 2.45 -3.31 -17.09
CA VAL A 20 3.37 -3.91 -16.10
C VAL A 20 4.43 -4.77 -16.81
N SER A 21 5.44 -5.23 -16.06
CA SER A 21 6.53 -6.03 -16.62
C SER A 21 6.02 -7.30 -17.32
N LYS A 22 6.81 -7.81 -18.28
CA LYS A 22 6.48 -9.06 -18.99
C LYS A 22 6.33 -10.23 -18.01
N GLU A 23 7.21 -10.33 -17.03
CA GLU A 23 7.19 -11.36 -15.98
C GLU A 23 5.87 -11.37 -15.21
N MET A 24 5.40 -10.20 -14.75
CA MET A 24 4.15 -10.08 -14.01
C MET A 24 2.95 -10.47 -14.87
N ARG A 25 2.95 -10.10 -16.16
CA ARG A 25 1.91 -10.52 -17.12
C ARG A 25 1.89 -12.04 -17.32
N GLU A 26 3.06 -12.65 -17.45
CA GLU A 26 3.19 -14.11 -17.57
C GLU A 26 2.70 -14.83 -16.30
N ALA A 27 3.01 -14.29 -15.12
CA ALA A 27 2.54 -14.81 -13.83
C ALA A 27 1.01 -14.80 -13.72
N MET A 28 0.34 -13.77 -14.26
CA MET A 28 -1.13 -13.66 -14.31
C MET A 28 -1.78 -14.55 -15.39
N ARG A 29 -1.00 -15.30 -16.17
CA ARG A 29 -1.47 -16.28 -17.17
C ARG A 29 -2.52 -15.76 -18.15
N GLY A 30 -2.44 -14.48 -18.52
CA GLY A 30 -3.33 -13.87 -19.50
C GLY A 30 -4.69 -13.40 -18.98
N THR A 31 -4.94 -13.45 -17.67
CA THR A 31 -6.17 -12.94 -17.03
C THR A 31 -5.90 -11.69 -16.20
N CYS A 32 -6.88 -10.79 -16.10
CA CYS A 32 -6.77 -9.52 -15.40
C CYS A 32 -5.67 -8.59 -15.94
N LEU A 33 -5.41 -8.67 -17.25
CA LEU A 33 -4.42 -7.84 -17.95
C LEU A 33 -5.06 -6.87 -18.95
N SER A 34 -6.34 -7.03 -19.24
CA SER A 34 -7.10 -6.15 -20.13
C SER A 34 -8.00 -5.22 -19.34
N SER A 35 -8.05 -3.95 -19.75
CA SER A 35 -8.96 -2.95 -19.18
C SER A 35 -10.44 -3.38 -19.17
N LYS A 36 -10.83 -4.27 -20.10
CA LYS A 36 -12.20 -4.79 -20.23
C LYS A 36 -12.56 -5.83 -19.17
N GLU A 37 -11.58 -6.42 -18.51
CA GLU A 37 -11.78 -7.41 -17.43
C GLU A 37 -12.04 -6.73 -16.08
N TYR A 38 -11.74 -5.43 -15.98
CA TYR A 38 -11.93 -4.67 -14.75
C TYR A 38 -13.31 -4.04 -14.71
N VAL A 39 -14.02 -4.27 -13.60
CA VAL A 39 -15.25 -3.58 -13.25
C VAL A 39 -14.97 -2.58 -12.14
N THR A 40 -15.76 -1.51 -12.07
CA THR A 40 -15.73 -0.64 -10.89
C THR A 40 -16.08 -1.49 -9.67
N ALA A 41 -15.29 -1.40 -8.61
CA ALA A 41 -15.65 -1.98 -7.33
C ALA A 41 -16.96 -1.30 -6.88
N GLN A 42 -18.09 -2.00 -7.00
CA GLN A 42 -19.41 -1.52 -6.59
C GLN A 42 -19.76 -2.11 -5.23
N ALA A 43 -20.34 -1.28 -4.36
CA ALA A 43 -20.99 -1.65 -3.10
C ALA A 43 -20.05 -2.33 -2.09
N PRO A 44 -20.45 -2.52 -0.82
CA PRO A 44 -19.46 -2.70 0.22
C PRO A 44 -18.63 -3.98 0.06
N PHE A 45 -17.35 -3.91 0.46
CA PHE A 45 -16.36 -4.98 0.33
C PHE A 45 -16.87 -6.34 0.86
N ASP A 46 -17.48 -7.13 -0.01
CA ASP A 46 -17.66 -8.57 0.19
C ASP A 46 -16.36 -9.35 -0.13
N ASP A 47 -15.30 -8.64 -0.51
CA ASP A 47 -14.11 -9.18 -1.17
C ASP A 47 -12.86 -8.96 -0.31
N PHE A 48 -12.76 -9.82 0.70
CA PHE A 48 -11.90 -9.72 1.88
C PHE A 48 -10.40 -9.91 1.64
N TRP A 49 -9.97 -10.17 0.39
CA TRP A 49 -8.61 -10.66 0.10
C TRP A 49 -7.51 -9.62 0.34
N GLN A 50 -7.85 -8.33 0.31
CA GLN A 50 -6.96 -7.26 0.77
C GLN A 50 -7.59 -6.48 1.92
N CYS A 51 -8.89 -6.18 1.85
CA CYS A 51 -9.52 -5.25 2.77
C CYS A 51 -10.92 -5.70 3.20
N ALA A 52 -11.25 -5.39 4.45
CA ALA A 52 -12.60 -5.30 4.97
C ALA A 52 -13.37 -6.61 5.25
N SER A 53 -12.79 -7.55 6.01
CA SER A 53 -13.61 -8.34 6.95
C SER A 53 -13.51 -7.71 8.33
N GLU A 54 -14.52 -7.89 9.19
CA GLU A 54 -14.43 -7.55 10.63
C GLU A 54 -13.26 -8.30 11.31
N ASP A 55 -12.82 -9.40 10.71
CA ASP A 55 -11.71 -10.24 11.17
C ASP A 55 -10.34 -9.83 10.61
N ASN A 56 -10.26 -8.84 9.72
CA ASN A 56 -8.99 -8.37 9.14
C ASN A 56 -8.44 -7.19 9.96
N ASP A 57 -7.22 -7.35 10.45
CA ASP A 57 -6.56 -6.41 11.36
C ASP A 57 -6.38 -4.99 10.79
N ASN A 58 -6.42 -4.82 9.47
CA ASN A 58 -6.12 -3.58 8.76
C ASN A 58 -7.34 -2.69 8.47
N PHE A 59 -8.47 -2.96 9.11
CA PHE A 59 -9.66 -2.12 9.04
C PHE A 59 -10.18 -1.73 10.44
N GLY A 60 -11.18 -0.85 10.51
CA GLY A 60 -11.70 -0.37 11.80
C GLY A 60 -10.74 0.57 12.53
N ALA A 61 -10.23 0.16 13.70
CA ALA A 61 -9.35 0.98 14.54
C ALA A 61 -7.97 1.22 13.91
N SER A 62 -7.50 0.27 13.10
CA SER A 62 -6.22 0.32 12.40
C SER A 62 -6.35 0.89 10.98
N ALA A 63 -7.54 1.32 10.58
CA ALA A 63 -7.76 1.87 9.24
C ALA A 63 -6.94 3.15 9.03
N TYR A 64 -6.40 3.28 7.81
CA TYR A 64 -5.61 4.42 7.40
C TYR A 64 -6.46 5.69 7.34
N CYS A 65 -5.95 6.78 7.91
CA CYS A 65 -6.52 8.11 7.78
C CYS A 65 -5.62 8.97 6.88
N PRO A 66 -5.99 9.19 5.60
CA PRO A 66 -5.23 10.06 4.71
C PRO A 66 -5.09 11.47 5.29
N SER A 67 -3.86 11.99 5.28
CA SER A 67 -3.64 13.38 5.65
C SER A 67 -4.39 14.33 4.71
N ARG A 68 -4.68 15.55 5.16
CA ARG A 68 -5.31 16.58 4.33
C ARG A 68 -4.54 16.86 3.04
N ARG A 69 -3.20 16.73 3.07
CA ARG A 69 -2.35 16.91 1.89
C ARG A 69 -2.57 15.82 0.85
N VAL A 70 -2.67 14.55 1.28
CA VAL A 70 -3.05 13.42 0.43
C VAL A 70 -4.43 13.66 -0.19
N ALA A 71 -5.43 14.03 0.64
CA ALA A 71 -6.79 14.29 0.17
C ALA A 71 -6.86 15.45 -0.84
N GLN A 72 -6.15 16.56 -0.57
CA GLN A 72 -6.06 17.71 -1.48
C GLN A 72 -5.43 17.33 -2.82
N ARG A 73 -4.42 16.45 -2.80
CA ARG A 73 -3.78 16.03 -4.03
C ARG A 73 -4.65 15.06 -4.82
N LEU A 74 -5.37 14.17 -4.14
CA LEU A 74 -6.37 13.33 -4.78
C LEU A 74 -7.53 14.16 -5.37
N ALA A 75 -7.90 15.27 -4.72
CA ALA A 75 -8.88 16.24 -5.24
C ALA A 75 -8.40 16.85 -6.55
N ASN A 76 -7.15 17.31 -6.59
CA ASN A 76 -6.55 17.85 -7.80
C ASN A 76 -6.42 16.78 -8.90
N PHE A 77 -6.06 15.54 -8.54
CA PHE A 77 -5.95 14.44 -9.47
C PHE A 77 -7.32 14.10 -10.09
N THR A 78 -8.37 13.98 -9.28
CA THR A 78 -9.71 13.57 -9.71
C THR A 78 -10.56 14.71 -10.28
N GLY A 79 -10.26 15.97 -9.93
CA GLY A 79 -11.10 17.13 -10.20
C GLY A 79 -12.34 17.22 -9.28
N LEU A 80 -12.37 16.45 -8.19
CA LEU A 80 -13.47 16.48 -7.21
C LEU A 80 -13.21 17.50 -6.11
N ASP A 81 -14.28 17.94 -5.43
CA ASP A 81 -14.18 18.78 -4.25
C ASP A 81 -13.48 18.03 -3.10
N LEU A 82 -12.61 18.73 -2.36
CA LEU A 82 -11.87 18.16 -1.23
C LEU A 82 -12.81 17.54 -0.19
N LYS A 83 -13.93 18.18 0.13
CA LYS A 83 -14.88 17.70 1.15
C LYS A 83 -15.55 16.39 0.74
N VAL A 84 -15.64 16.11 -0.56
CA VAL A 84 -16.14 14.83 -1.06
C VAL A 84 -15.11 13.73 -0.82
N LEU A 85 -13.82 14.03 -1.04
CA LEU A 85 -12.74 13.05 -0.88
C LEU A 85 -12.33 12.84 0.57
N GLU A 86 -12.43 13.84 1.43
CA GLU A 86 -12.28 13.69 2.88
C GLU A 86 -13.34 12.75 3.47
N LYS A 87 -14.44 12.51 2.75
CA LYS A 87 -15.48 11.54 3.10
C LYS A 87 -15.41 10.26 2.27
N LEU A 88 -14.39 10.10 1.41
CA LEU A 88 -14.22 8.89 0.63
C LEU A 88 -13.97 7.73 1.59
N HIS A 89 -14.94 6.85 1.69
CA HIS A 89 -14.90 5.72 2.57
C HIS A 89 -14.94 4.44 1.76
N LEU A 90 -14.32 3.42 2.33
CA LEU A 90 -14.55 2.07 1.92
C LEU A 90 -15.96 1.73 2.38
N GLN A 91 -16.89 1.60 1.43
CA GLN A 91 -18.15 0.94 1.73
C GLN A 91 -17.73 -0.47 2.19
N SER A 92 -17.73 -0.78 3.48
CA SER A 92 -17.16 -2.03 4.03
C SER A 92 -18.21 -2.87 4.75
N GLY A 93 -19.50 -2.60 4.48
CA GLY A 93 -20.65 -3.20 5.16
C GLY A 93 -20.94 -2.50 6.49
N ASN A 94 -19.89 -1.97 7.13
CA ASN A 94 -19.96 -1.05 8.27
C ASN A 94 -19.96 0.41 7.79
N GLU A 95 -21.16 0.96 7.61
CA GLU A 95 -21.38 2.36 7.19
C GLU A 95 -21.34 3.35 8.36
N SER A 96 -20.69 2.99 9.47
CA SER A 96 -20.60 3.90 10.62
C SER A 96 -19.86 5.18 10.25
N ALA A 97 -20.36 6.32 10.74
CA ALA A 97 -19.75 7.62 10.48
C ALA A 97 -18.28 7.70 10.94
N ALA A 98 -17.89 6.88 11.92
CA ALA A 98 -16.53 6.74 12.43
C ALA A 98 -15.53 6.20 11.39
N LEU A 99 -15.99 5.69 10.25
CA LEU A 99 -15.17 5.16 9.16
C LEU A 99 -15.15 6.06 7.93
N TYR A 100 -15.88 7.18 7.92
CA TYR A 100 -15.82 8.12 6.81
C TYR A 100 -14.40 8.67 6.65
N GLY A 101 -13.95 8.74 5.39
CA GLY A 101 -12.60 9.20 5.07
C GLY A 101 -11.48 8.21 5.35
N LYS A 102 -11.78 7.02 5.89
CA LYS A 102 -10.77 6.00 6.19
C LYS A 102 -10.63 5.00 5.05
N TRP A 103 -9.38 4.57 4.86
CA TRP A 103 -8.93 3.60 3.87
C TRP A 103 -8.40 2.34 4.56
N CYS A 104 -8.04 1.32 3.78
CA CYS A 104 -7.49 0.08 4.31
C CYS A 104 -6.09 0.40 4.79
N GLY A 105 -5.74 0.03 6.02
CA GLY A 105 -4.34 0.07 6.43
C GLY A 105 -3.51 -0.88 5.56
N MET A 106 -2.24 -0.54 5.32
CA MET A 106 -1.32 -1.51 4.74
C MET A 106 -1.22 -2.75 5.65
N PRO A 107 -1.31 -3.98 5.13
CA PRO A 107 -1.46 -5.18 5.97
C PRO A 107 -0.22 -5.43 6.81
N ALA A 108 -0.37 -5.72 8.11
CA ALA A 108 0.75 -6.21 8.91
C ALA A 108 1.04 -7.68 8.58
N PRO A 109 2.32 -8.08 8.45
CA PRO A 109 2.68 -9.50 8.41
C PRO A 109 2.28 -10.20 9.72
N PRO A 110 2.12 -11.54 9.71
CA PRO A 110 1.84 -12.31 10.92
C PRO A 110 2.99 -12.14 11.92
N GLU A 111 2.69 -12.21 13.22
CA GLU A 111 3.68 -11.97 14.30
C GLU A 111 4.91 -12.89 14.25
N TYR A 112 4.79 -14.04 13.57
CA TYR A 112 5.83 -15.05 13.40
C TYR A 112 6.05 -15.34 11.90
N GLU A 113 7.31 -15.36 11.45
CA GLU A 113 7.69 -15.73 10.07
C GLU A 113 7.53 -17.24 9.81
N ASP A 114 7.74 -18.06 10.84
CA ASP A 114 7.54 -19.52 10.86
C ASP A 114 7.48 -20.07 12.30
N ALA A 115 7.27 -21.38 12.47
CA ALA A 115 7.16 -22.05 13.78
C ALA A 115 8.45 -22.01 14.65
N TYR A 116 9.56 -21.44 14.16
CA TYR A 116 10.87 -21.47 14.81
C TYR A 116 11.50 -20.09 15.01
N SER A 117 10.89 -19.02 14.49
CA SER A 117 11.32 -17.64 14.66
C SER A 117 10.57 -17.00 15.84
N GLY A 118 11.31 -16.32 16.73
CA GLY A 118 10.73 -15.59 17.86
C GLY A 118 9.81 -14.45 17.41
N PRO A 119 8.98 -13.90 18.31
CA PRO A 119 8.10 -12.79 17.99
C PRO A 119 8.91 -11.62 17.43
N VAL A 120 8.55 -11.15 16.24
CA VAL A 120 9.19 -9.98 15.69
C VAL A 120 8.55 -8.77 16.39
N GLY A 121 9.33 -8.04 17.19
CA GLY A 121 8.88 -6.83 17.91
C GLY A 121 8.48 -5.66 17.00
N ASN A 122 8.12 -5.95 15.75
CA ASN A 122 7.74 -5.01 14.71
C ASN A 122 6.22 -4.95 14.51
N ARG A 123 5.41 -5.92 14.96
CA ARG A 123 3.97 -5.89 14.70
C ARG A 123 3.28 -4.67 15.31
N ALA A 124 3.64 -4.31 16.55
CA ALA A 124 3.17 -3.08 17.18
C ALA A 124 3.55 -1.83 16.36
N PHE A 125 4.75 -1.79 15.79
CA PHE A 125 5.13 -0.71 14.85
C PHE A 125 4.24 -0.72 13.61
N TRP A 126 3.95 -1.87 13.01
CA TRP A 126 3.04 -1.93 11.87
C TRP A 126 1.64 -1.42 12.21
N GLU A 127 1.09 -1.86 13.33
CA GLU A 127 -0.25 -1.46 13.78
C GLU A 127 -0.34 0.04 14.13
N ASP A 128 0.66 0.58 14.82
CA ASP A 128 0.62 1.96 15.30
C ASP A 128 1.15 2.98 14.27
N CYS A 129 2.17 2.60 13.51
CA CYS A 129 2.87 3.49 12.60
C CYS A 129 2.47 3.30 11.15
N VAL A 130 2.35 2.07 10.69
CA VAL A 130 2.14 1.78 9.27
C VAL A 130 0.65 1.84 8.96
N MET A 131 -0.14 0.90 9.48
CA MET A 131 -1.56 0.72 9.16
C MET A 131 -2.38 2.00 9.32
N ARG A 132 -2.08 2.80 10.35
CA ARG A 132 -2.80 4.04 10.64
C ARG A 132 -2.38 5.23 9.77
N ASN A 133 -1.18 5.20 9.18
CA ASN A 133 -0.60 6.32 8.43
C ASN A 133 -0.26 6.00 6.97
N SER A 134 -0.44 4.76 6.54
CA SER A 134 -0.38 4.35 5.15
C SER A 134 -1.45 3.32 4.85
N GLY A 135 -1.89 3.33 3.60
CA GLY A 135 -2.98 2.47 3.21
C GLY A 135 -3.40 2.61 1.77
N TYR A 136 -4.49 1.96 1.44
CA TYR A 136 -4.97 1.87 0.07
C TYR A 136 -6.50 1.84 -0.02
N PHE A 137 -6.97 2.17 -1.22
CA PHE A 137 -8.38 2.21 -1.60
C PHE A 137 -8.56 1.55 -2.96
N ASN A 138 -9.32 0.46 -2.99
CA ASN A 138 -9.65 -0.27 -4.22
C ASN A 138 -10.72 0.47 -5.04
N ALA A 139 -10.43 0.68 -6.32
CA ALA A 139 -11.32 1.38 -7.24
C ALA A 139 -11.92 0.47 -8.32
N LEU A 140 -11.13 -0.49 -8.81
CA LEU A 140 -11.51 -1.47 -9.80
C LEU A 140 -11.12 -2.86 -9.31
N LYS A 141 -11.87 -3.87 -9.75
CA LYS A 141 -11.52 -5.27 -9.54
C LYS A 141 -11.67 -6.09 -10.82
N CYS A 142 -10.87 -7.14 -10.90
CA CYS A 142 -10.99 -8.21 -11.86
C CYS A 142 -11.01 -9.52 -11.07
N ASP A 143 -12.05 -10.32 -11.27
CA ASP A 143 -12.20 -11.62 -10.62
C ASP A 143 -12.56 -12.65 -11.69
N THR A 144 -11.64 -13.57 -11.92
CA THR A 144 -11.74 -14.59 -12.96
C THR A 144 -11.32 -15.94 -12.38
N ASN A 145 -11.68 -17.03 -13.07
CA ASN A 145 -11.23 -18.37 -12.70
C ASN A 145 -9.69 -18.53 -12.68
N GLY A 146 -8.95 -17.65 -13.39
CA GLY A 146 -7.50 -17.74 -13.53
C GLY A 146 -6.72 -16.83 -12.58
N SER A 147 -7.33 -15.74 -12.11
CA SER A 147 -6.69 -14.72 -11.29
C SER A 147 -7.70 -13.76 -10.68
N TYR A 148 -7.27 -13.13 -9.60
CA TYR A 148 -7.91 -11.99 -8.98
C TYR A 148 -6.98 -10.79 -9.06
N ALA A 149 -7.49 -9.59 -9.30
CA ALA A 149 -6.68 -8.37 -9.25
C ALA A 149 -7.50 -7.14 -8.89
N VAL A 150 -6.83 -6.13 -8.34
CA VAL A 150 -7.43 -4.84 -8.01
C VAL A 150 -6.57 -3.69 -8.52
N LEU A 151 -7.21 -2.58 -8.83
CA LEU A 151 -6.55 -1.30 -9.09
C LEU A 151 -7.15 -0.25 -8.18
N GLY A 152 -6.30 0.63 -7.65
CA GLY A 152 -6.73 1.59 -6.67
C GLY A 152 -5.74 2.73 -6.46
N ILE A 153 -5.87 3.37 -5.31
CA ILE A 153 -4.95 4.40 -4.83
C ILE A 153 -4.27 3.87 -3.57
N ALA A 154 -2.96 4.06 -3.48
CA ALA A 154 -2.17 3.80 -2.28
C ALA A 154 -1.48 5.07 -1.83
N ALA A 155 -1.31 5.26 -0.52
CA ALA A 155 -0.63 6.43 0.00
C ALA A 155 0.12 6.14 1.31
N LEU A 156 1.21 6.88 1.51
CA LEU A 156 1.90 7.02 2.78
C LEU A 156 1.79 8.49 3.20
N ASN A 157 1.35 8.76 4.42
CA ASN A 157 1.51 10.09 5.01
C ASN A 157 3.00 10.42 5.19
N HIS A 158 3.30 11.69 5.45
CA HIS A 158 4.63 12.13 5.85
C HIS A 158 5.15 11.33 7.06
N GLY A 159 6.45 11.03 7.06
CA GLY A 159 7.10 10.43 8.23
C GLY A 159 6.85 8.93 8.37
N VAL A 160 6.38 8.25 7.32
CA VAL A 160 6.04 6.83 7.37
C VAL A 160 7.12 5.99 6.70
N CYS A 161 7.64 5.05 7.47
CA CYS A 161 8.40 3.91 6.97
C CYS A 161 7.43 2.74 6.79
N TYR A 162 7.28 2.25 5.55
CA TYR A 162 6.60 0.99 5.25
C TYR A 162 7.66 -0.10 5.07
N PRO A 163 7.99 -0.86 6.14
CA PRO A 163 9.22 -1.63 6.20
C PRO A 163 9.33 -2.69 5.12
N ALA A 164 10.55 -3.16 4.88
CA ALA A 164 10.82 -4.23 3.93
C ALA A 164 9.93 -5.47 4.17
N HIS A 165 9.15 -5.83 3.16
CA HIS A 165 8.21 -6.95 3.20
C HIS A 165 8.20 -7.66 1.84
N ARG A 166 7.56 -8.82 1.80
CA ARG A 166 7.35 -9.59 0.56
C ARG A 166 6.01 -10.29 0.57
N HIS A 167 5.53 -10.58 -0.63
CA HIS A 167 4.37 -11.43 -0.91
C HIS A 167 4.54 -12.07 -2.28
N ASP A 168 3.91 -13.23 -2.51
CA ASP A 168 4.00 -13.96 -3.78
C ASP A 168 3.08 -13.37 -4.86
N ASN A 169 2.22 -12.44 -4.45
CA ASN A 169 1.36 -11.67 -5.32
C ASN A 169 2.14 -10.65 -6.13
N GLN A 170 1.61 -10.31 -7.30
CA GLN A 170 2.14 -9.30 -8.19
C GLN A 170 1.68 -7.92 -7.72
N GLU A 171 2.57 -6.93 -7.70
CA GLU A 171 2.20 -5.58 -7.29
C GLU A 171 2.93 -4.52 -8.12
N ALA A 172 2.24 -3.45 -8.49
CA ALA A 172 2.85 -2.34 -9.21
C ALA A 172 2.32 -0.99 -8.73
N TYR A 173 3.17 0.02 -8.77
CA TYR A 173 2.81 1.39 -8.42
C TYR A 173 3.20 2.39 -9.50
N TRP A 174 2.32 3.35 -9.72
CA TRP A 174 2.57 4.57 -10.49
C TRP A 174 2.43 5.74 -9.53
N GLN A 175 3.54 6.35 -9.13
CA GLN A 175 3.47 7.50 -8.23
C GLN A 175 2.81 8.68 -8.98
N ILE A 176 1.90 9.37 -8.33
CA ILE A 176 1.16 10.49 -8.96
C ILE A 176 1.40 11.80 -8.22
N ALA A 177 1.97 11.73 -7.02
CA ALA A 177 2.36 12.90 -6.27
C ALA A 177 3.26 12.62 -5.08
N GLY A 178 3.86 13.72 -4.62
CA GLY A 178 4.69 13.77 -3.44
C GLY A 178 6.04 13.08 -3.62
N PRO A 179 6.99 13.28 -2.72
CA PRO A 179 8.26 12.59 -2.70
C PRO A 179 8.15 11.22 -2.03
N GLY A 180 9.17 10.38 -2.24
CA GLY A 180 9.37 9.18 -1.44
C GLY A 180 10.41 8.26 -2.04
N TRP A 181 10.78 7.26 -1.26
CA TRP A 181 11.75 6.25 -1.63
C TRP A 181 11.07 4.93 -1.91
N TRP A 182 11.50 4.31 -3.01
CA TRP A 182 11.20 2.93 -3.37
C TRP A 182 12.48 2.14 -3.28
N LYS A 183 12.49 1.12 -2.43
CA LYS A 183 13.67 0.27 -2.24
C LYS A 183 13.31 -1.17 -2.54
N THR A 184 14.15 -1.86 -3.30
CA THR A 184 14.02 -3.30 -3.54
C THR A 184 15.29 -4.00 -3.08
N TRP A 185 15.10 -5.10 -2.37
CA TRP A 185 16.16 -5.81 -1.67
C TRP A 185 16.42 -7.18 -2.29
N PRO A 186 17.67 -7.64 -2.31
CA PRO A 186 17.97 -8.97 -2.81
C PRO A 186 17.40 -10.02 -1.86
N GLU A 187 16.83 -11.11 -2.40
CA GLU A 187 16.35 -12.23 -1.59
C GLU A 187 17.43 -12.81 -0.66
N SER A 188 18.69 -12.78 -1.11
CA SER A 188 19.86 -13.24 -0.34
C SER A 188 20.31 -12.30 0.78
N PHE A 189 19.59 -11.20 1.05
CA PHE A 189 19.98 -10.28 2.14
C PHE A 189 20.06 -10.99 3.49
N SER A 190 19.17 -11.95 3.76
CA SER A 190 19.20 -12.74 5.01
C SER A 190 20.54 -13.44 5.25
N ASP A 191 21.22 -13.83 4.17
CA ASP A 191 22.50 -14.54 4.22
C ASP A 191 23.70 -13.58 4.23
N LYS A 192 23.48 -12.30 3.91
CA LYS A 192 24.51 -11.27 3.72
C LYS A 192 24.05 -9.93 4.30
N PRO A 193 24.20 -9.74 5.63
CA PRO A 193 23.61 -8.63 6.41
C PRO A 193 24.04 -7.20 6.02
N ASN A 194 25.03 -7.04 5.13
CA ASN A 194 25.58 -5.75 4.69
C ASN A 194 25.27 -5.42 3.22
N MET A 195 24.33 -6.13 2.59
CA MET A 195 23.93 -5.81 1.22
C MET A 195 23.19 -4.47 1.19
N LYS A 196 23.36 -3.71 0.11
CA LYS A 196 22.53 -2.52 -0.15
C LYS A 196 21.25 -2.96 -0.88
N PRO A 197 20.18 -2.15 -0.89
CA PRO A 197 19.12 -2.32 -1.88
C PRO A 197 19.78 -2.43 -3.27
N TYR A 198 19.35 -3.38 -4.08
CA TYR A 198 19.87 -3.45 -5.45
C TYR A 198 19.19 -2.39 -6.35
N SER A 199 18.02 -1.89 -5.94
CA SER A 199 17.41 -0.68 -6.48
C SER A 199 16.96 0.22 -5.33
N GLU A 200 17.32 1.49 -5.44
CA GLU A 200 16.86 2.55 -4.55
C GLU A 200 16.53 3.76 -5.42
N ILE A 201 15.25 4.09 -5.49
CA ILE A 201 14.73 5.14 -6.35
C ILE A 201 14.06 6.17 -5.47
N ARG A 202 14.61 7.39 -5.45
CA ARG A 202 13.94 8.54 -4.88
C ARG A 202 13.14 9.25 -5.95
N VAL A 203 11.85 9.41 -5.73
CA VAL A 203 11.00 10.32 -6.50
C VAL A 203 10.96 11.63 -5.72
N THR A 204 11.38 12.75 -6.34
CA THR A 204 11.41 14.07 -5.68
C THR A 204 10.56 15.11 -6.39
N SER A 205 10.04 14.79 -7.58
CA SER A 205 9.29 15.73 -8.41
C SER A 205 8.13 15.06 -9.14
N ALA A 206 7.15 15.85 -9.56
CA ALA A 206 6.04 15.37 -10.38
C ALA A 206 6.49 14.81 -11.74
N ASN A 207 7.65 15.24 -12.25
CA ASN A 207 8.22 14.72 -13.50
C ASN A 207 8.83 13.32 -13.31
N ASP A 208 9.24 12.98 -12.08
CA ASP A 208 9.71 11.63 -11.71
C ASP A 208 8.56 10.72 -11.29
N ALA A 209 7.41 11.28 -10.89
CA ALA A 209 6.31 10.55 -10.29
C ALA A 209 5.72 9.47 -11.20
N LEU A 210 5.60 9.69 -12.52
CA LEU A 210 5.00 8.69 -13.42
C LEU A 210 5.88 7.45 -13.70
N ARG A 211 6.92 7.19 -12.90
CA ARG A 211 7.69 5.96 -13.01
C ARG A 211 6.86 4.79 -12.46
N LEU A 212 6.79 3.74 -13.26
CA LEU A 212 6.26 2.45 -12.88
C LEU A 212 7.27 1.74 -11.98
N HIS A 213 6.83 1.33 -10.80
CA HIS A 213 7.56 0.47 -9.86
C HIS A 213 6.95 -0.93 -9.92
N ASN A 214 7.64 -1.88 -10.53
CA ASN A 214 7.19 -3.27 -10.63
C ASN A 214 7.73 -4.08 -9.44
N HIS A 215 6.84 -4.72 -8.69
CA HIS A 215 7.16 -5.68 -7.64
C HIS A 215 6.61 -7.05 -8.05
N ALA A 216 7.42 -7.82 -8.78
CA ALA A 216 7.08 -9.21 -9.09
C ALA A 216 6.98 -10.03 -7.79
N GLY A 217 6.12 -11.05 -7.80
CA GLY A 217 5.91 -11.91 -6.63
C GLY A 217 7.22 -12.48 -6.07
N GLY A 218 7.36 -12.43 -4.75
CA GLY A 218 8.57 -12.82 -4.00
C GLY A 218 9.57 -11.68 -3.78
N LEU A 219 9.46 -10.58 -4.54
CA LEU A 219 10.38 -9.46 -4.40
C LEU A 219 10.22 -8.75 -3.05
N ILE A 220 11.33 -8.59 -2.33
CA ILE A 220 11.36 -7.80 -1.10
C ILE A 220 11.42 -6.32 -1.47
N HIS A 221 10.46 -5.55 -0.96
CA HIS A 221 10.34 -4.13 -1.26
C HIS A 221 9.89 -3.29 -0.06
N GLU A 222 10.15 -1.99 -0.13
CA GLU A 222 9.91 -1.00 0.91
C GLU A 222 9.50 0.33 0.29
N MET A 223 8.60 1.04 0.97
CA MET A 223 8.25 2.44 0.68
C MET A 223 8.59 3.31 1.88
N ASP A 224 9.18 4.48 1.67
CA ASP A 224 9.69 5.30 2.77
C ASP A 224 9.52 6.81 2.49
N THR A 225 8.92 7.49 3.46
CA THR A 225 8.71 8.96 3.50
C THR A 225 9.24 9.57 4.80
N THR A 226 10.03 8.81 5.57
CA THR A 226 10.51 9.19 6.92
C THR A 226 11.29 10.51 6.91
N PHE A 227 12.07 10.74 5.85
CA PHE A 227 12.96 11.89 5.70
C PHE A 227 12.46 12.94 4.69
N ASP A 228 11.24 12.80 4.20
CA ASP A 228 10.66 13.72 3.24
C ASP A 228 9.60 14.58 3.92
N ASP A 229 9.54 15.89 3.69
CA ASP A 229 8.57 16.81 4.34
C ASP A 229 7.11 16.65 3.86
N ASP A 230 6.81 15.63 3.07
CA ASP A 230 5.52 15.48 2.38
C ASP A 230 5.12 14.00 2.26
N PHE A 231 3.99 13.72 1.61
CA PHE A 231 3.38 12.38 1.49
C PHE A 231 3.84 11.65 0.22
N LEU A 232 3.52 10.37 0.09
CA LEU A 232 3.55 9.62 -1.17
C LEU A 232 2.13 9.26 -1.57
N LEU A 233 1.76 9.49 -2.83
CA LEU A 233 0.48 9.07 -3.40
C LEU A 233 0.71 8.37 -4.73
N ALA A 234 0.16 7.17 -4.89
CA ALA A 234 0.30 6.35 -6.07
C ALA A 234 -1.04 5.76 -6.53
N VAL A 235 -1.16 5.50 -7.82
CA VAL A 235 -2.06 4.46 -8.33
C VAL A 235 -1.36 3.13 -8.12
N TYR A 236 -2.07 2.12 -7.63
CA TYR A 236 -1.49 0.79 -7.47
C TYR A 236 -2.31 -0.27 -8.19
N TRP A 237 -1.64 -1.36 -8.53
CA TRP A 237 -2.19 -2.61 -9.01
C TRP A 237 -1.71 -3.73 -8.12
N TRP A 238 -2.60 -4.63 -7.73
CA TRP A 238 -2.24 -5.87 -7.06
C TRP A 238 -2.94 -7.04 -7.74
N GLY A 239 -2.19 -8.10 -8.03
CA GLY A 239 -2.63 -9.27 -8.78
C GLY A 239 -2.29 -10.57 -8.07
N LYS A 240 -3.29 -11.43 -7.90
CA LYS A 240 -3.19 -12.77 -7.36
C LYS A 240 -3.49 -13.82 -8.45
N PRO A 241 -2.47 -14.55 -8.92
CA PRO A 241 -2.70 -15.76 -9.71
C PRO A 241 -3.50 -16.81 -8.91
N VAL A 242 -4.33 -17.62 -9.57
CA VAL A 242 -5.23 -18.58 -8.89
C VAL A 242 -4.50 -19.57 -7.96
N TYR A 243 -3.28 -19.96 -8.29
CA TYR A 243 -2.49 -20.94 -7.52
C TYR A 243 -1.64 -20.31 -6.40
N THR A 244 -1.66 -18.99 -6.29
CA THR A 244 -0.90 -18.27 -5.26
C THR A 244 -1.80 -18.04 -4.06
N THR A 245 -1.27 -18.24 -2.85
CA THR A 245 -1.97 -17.85 -1.62
C THR A 245 -1.72 -16.37 -1.34
N VAL A 246 -2.62 -15.69 -0.64
CA VAL A 246 -2.29 -14.36 -0.11
C VAL A 246 -1.38 -14.60 1.06
N ASN A 247 -0.09 -14.33 0.86
CA ASN A 247 0.92 -14.42 1.89
C ASN A 247 1.57 -13.04 2.02
N TYR A 248 1.71 -12.58 3.25
CA TYR A 248 2.36 -11.32 3.54
C TYR A 248 3.38 -11.61 4.63
N ALA A 249 4.65 -11.41 4.34
CA ALA A 249 5.74 -11.84 5.21
C ALA A 249 6.71 -10.70 5.49
N TYR A 250 7.24 -10.70 6.71
CA TYR A 250 8.44 -9.92 7.01
C TYR A 250 9.59 -10.41 6.13
N SER A 251 10.56 -9.51 5.94
CA SER A 251 11.90 -9.90 5.54
C SER A 251 12.84 -9.56 6.70
N HIS A 252 12.83 -10.40 7.75
CA HIS A 252 13.45 -10.09 9.04
C HIS A 252 14.89 -9.58 8.92
N GLY A 253 15.71 -10.24 8.10
CA GLY A 253 17.09 -9.81 7.85
C GLY A 253 17.17 -8.37 7.33
N VAL A 254 16.31 -7.99 6.38
CA VAL A 254 16.28 -6.63 5.84
C VAL A 254 15.68 -5.65 6.85
N VAL A 255 14.58 -6.01 7.48
CA VAL A 255 13.84 -5.17 8.43
C VAL A 255 14.74 -4.70 9.58
N GLU A 256 15.54 -5.61 10.15
CA GLU A 256 16.37 -5.31 11.32
C GLU A 256 17.69 -4.59 10.99
N GLN A 257 18.13 -4.59 9.73
CA GLN A 257 19.52 -4.24 9.40
C GLN A 257 19.65 -3.17 8.31
N GLY A 258 18.75 -3.15 7.34
CA GLY A 258 18.82 -2.26 6.18
C GLY A 258 17.60 -1.36 5.98
N SER A 259 16.42 -1.82 6.38
CA SER A 259 15.15 -1.12 6.16
C SER A 259 15.11 0.24 6.85
N CYS A 260 14.24 1.14 6.36
CA CYS A 260 13.86 2.36 7.10
C CYS A 260 13.48 2.08 8.56
N PHE A 261 12.97 0.89 8.87
CA PHE A 261 12.64 0.47 10.23
C PHE A 261 13.87 0.35 11.14
N ALA A 262 15.00 -0.16 10.62
CA ALA A 262 16.24 -0.26 11.37
C ALA A 262 16.78 1.13 11.74
N SER A 263 16.69 2.09 10.82
CA SER A 263 17.03 3.50 11.10
C SER A 263 16.08 4.10 12.14
N PHE A 264 14.77 3.91 11.97
CA PHE A 264 13.76 4.37 12.93
C PHE A 264 14.04 3.82 14.35
N ARG A 265 14.26 2.52 14.51
CA ARG A 265 14.56 1.91 15.81
C ARG A 265 15.84 2.47 16.46
N ARG A 266 16.87 2.78 15.69
CA ARG A 266 18.12 3.36 16.22
C ARG A 266 17.93 4.80 16.68
N GLU A 267 17.10 5.57 15.99
CA GLU A 267 16.85 6.98 16.27
C GLU A 267 15.82 7.18 17.41
N HIS A 268 14.99 6.17 17.66
CA HIS A 268 13.89 6.19 18.61
C HIS A 268 14.01 5.10 19.69
N LEU A 269 15.22 4.84 20.19
CA LEU A 269 15.50 3.81 21.22
C LEU A 269 14.72 4.00 22.54
N ASP A 270 14.31 5.23 22.82
CA ASP A 270 13.56 5.72 23.97
C ASP A 270 12.04 5.78 23.73
N ALA A 271 11.61 5.70 22.49
CA ALA A 271 10.20 5.63 22.11
C ALA A 271 9.79 4.16 21.88
N ALA A 272 8.98 3.63 22.80
CA ALA A 272 8.36 2.31 22.66
C ALA A 272 7.30 2.30 21.53
N HIS A 273 7.74 2.42 20.27
CA HIS A 273 6.89 2.42 19.05
C HIS A 273 6.17 3.72 18.71
N SER A 274 6.49 4.88 19.32
CA SER A 274 5.79 6.12 19.00
C SER A 274 6.28 6.72 17.68
N CYS A 275 5.53 6.52 16.61
CA CYS A 275 5.68 7.32 15.40
C CYS A 275 5.26 8.78 15.65
N PRO A 276 5.74 9.74 14.84
CA PRO A 276 5.29 11.11 14.93
C PRO A 276 3.76 11.09 14.93
N GLU A 277 3.11 11.76 15.88
CA GLU A 277 1.65 11.94 15.83
C GLU A 277 1.34 12.70 14.54
N VAL A 278 0.96 11.97 13.50
CA VAL A 278 0.41 12.59 12.30
C VAL A 278 -0.94 13.14 12.74
N ALA A 279 -1.02 14.46 12.88
CA ALA A 279 -2.25 15.14 13.26
C ALA A 279 -3.41 14.60 12.43
N ARG A 280 -4.29 13.83 13.09
CA ARG A 280 -5.46 13.26 12.42
C ARG A 280 -6.37 14.43 12.06
N PRO A 281 -7.01 14.41 10.88
CA PRO A 281 -8.03 15.41 10.58
C PRO A 281 -9.07 15.43 11.70
N GLU A 282 -9.60 16.61 12.05
CA GLU A 282 -10.57 16.76 13.16
C GLU A 282 -11.73 15.74 13.05
N TRP A 283 -12.22 15.50 11.84
CA TRP A 283 -13.30 14.53 11.56
C TRP A 283 -12.92 13.06 11.88
N ALA A 284 -11.63 12.71 11.89
CA ALA A 284 -11.15 11.37 12.23
C ALA A 284 -10.97 11.18 13.76
N THR A 285 -11.10 12.25 14.55
CA THR A 285 -10.99 12.22 16.02
C THR A 285 -12.35 12.22 16.74
N GLU A 286 -13.44 12.48 16.01
CA GLU A 286 -14.81 12.49 16.55
C GLU A 286 -15.35 11.06 16.69
N GLY A 287 -15.00 10.43 17.83
CA GLY A 287 -15.45 9.09 18.20
C GLY A 287 -15.14 8.72 19.65
N LYS A 288 -14.98 9.71 20.54
CA LYS A 288 -14.96 9.52 21.99
C LYS A 288 -16.24 10.05 22.60
#